data_AF-A0A3A0G4A7-F1
#
_entry.id   AF-A0A3A0G4A7-F1
#
_cell.length_a   1.000
_cell.length_b   1.000
_cell.length_c   1.000
_cell.angle_alpha   90.00
_cell.angle_beta   90.00
_cell.angle_gamma   90.00
#
_symmetry.space_group_name_H-M   'P 1'
#
loop_
_entity.id
_entity.type
_entity.pdbx_description
1 polymer ?
#
loop_
_entity_poly.entity_id
_entity_poly.type
_entity_poly.pdbx_seq_one_letter_code
_entity_poly.pdbx_strand_id
1 'polypeptide(L)'
;MVSCEFNPTLLSKWKSKIYTYSTSKDKQDQIGRTRNMAAGELIFEFPEWIAGFREKYRNTVLSTEEDQVRAVLELARSNIEEKTGGPFGALVISTKSGKIYGCGINRVVYSGSLFHAETVAIWDAQNVVGTYDLASSSKGPFTLVCNAEPCAMCVGALHWSGISTLVTGATNQDVQELGGFDEGPIHPGWEQELSKRGISHKKEVLRSECQTLIQDYKAKGGVVYNSIVKGQEGLAKV
;
A
#
# COMPACT_ATOMS: atom_id res chain seq x y z
N MET A 1 26.64 -6.78 26.29
CA MET A 1 25.19 -7.12 26.29
C MET A 1 24.42 -5.81 26.30
N VAL A 2 24.01 -5.32 25.13
CA VAL A 2 23.14 -4.13 25.05
C VAL A 2 21.71 -4.66 25.07
N SER A 3 21.00 -4.40 26.16
CA SER A 3 19.58 -4.72 26.31
C SER A 3 18.79 -3.95 25.26
N CYS A 4 18.11 -4.68 24.39
CA CYS A 4 17.17 -4.12 23.43
C CYS A 4 15.87 -3.82 24.18
N GLU A 5 15.77 -2.64 24.81
CA GLU A 5 14.53 -2.20 25.43
C GLU A 5 13.50 -1.84 24.34
N PHE A 6 12.38 -2.55 24.39
CA PHE A 6 11.24 -2.45 23.50
C PHE A 6 10.48 -1.14 23.75
N ASN A 7 10.32 -0.29 22.74
CA ASN A 7 9.64 1.01 22.90
C ASN A 7 8.09 0.85 22.87
N PRO A 8 7.37 1.13 23.98
CA PRO A 8 5.91 0.97 24.08
C PRO A 8 5.08 1.91 23.19
N THR A 9 5.67 2.99 22.67
CA THR A 9 4.94 3.97 21.82
C THR A 9 4.63 3.45 20.41
N LEU A 10 5.36 2.45 19.93
CA LEU A 10 5.06 1.79 18.66
C LEU A 10 3.79 0.93 18.75
N LEU A 11 3.53 0.36 19.94
CA LEU A 11 2.36 -0.46 20.22
C LEU A 11 1.06 0.33 20.22
N SER A 12 1.06 1.59 20.66
CA SER A 12 -0.15 2.41 20.70
C SER A 12 -0.58 2.87 19.30
N LYS A 13 0.39 3.21 18.43
CA LYS A 13 0.10 3.62 17.04
C LYS A 13 -0.37 2.46 16.16
N TRP A 14 0.23 1.28 16.30
CA TRP A 14 -0.20 0.09 15.53
C TRP A 14 -1.60 -0.41 15.93
N LYS A 15 -2.05 -0.11 17.14
CA LYS A 15 -3.44 -0.33 17.59
C LYS A 15 -4.40 0.79 17.18
N SER A 16 -3.89 1.93 16.71
CA SER A 16 -4.75 3.07 16.36
C SER A 16 -5.55 2.77 15.11
N LYS A 17 -6.87 2.95 15.21
CA LYS A 17 -7.81 2.91 14.08
C LYS A 17 -7.79 4.21 13.27
N ILE A 18 -7.18 5.26 13.83
CA ILE A 18 -7.23 6.63 13.32
C ILE A 18 -5.79 7.16 13.21
N TYR A 19 -5.44 7.68 12.05
CA TYR A 19 -4.20 8.42 11.84
C TYR A 19 -4.58 9.87 11.59
N THR A 20 -4.18 10.75 12.50
CA THR A 20 -4.41 12.19 12.40
C THR A 20 -3.08 12.87 12.07
N TYR A 21 -3.00 13.53 10.92
CA TYR A 21 -1.93 14.49 10.65
C TYR A 21 -2.46 15.90 10.93
N SER A 22 -1.98 16.53 12.00
CA SER A 22 -2.29 17.92 12.35
C SER A 22 -1.11 18.80 12.00
N THR A 23 -1.32 19.83 11.16
CA THR A 23 -0.33 20.90 11.04
C THR A 23 -0.44 21.78 12.28
N SER A 24 0.34 21.51 13.32
CA SER A 24 0.49 22.49 14.40
C SER A 24 1.06 23.78 13.82
N LYS A 25 0.52 24.92 14.24
CA LYS A 25 1.17 26.22 14.04
C LYS A 25 2.60 26.10 14.60
N ASP A 26 3.54 26.65 13.84
CA ASP A 26 4.98 26.68 14.08
C ASP A 26 5.78 25.43 13.64
N LYS A 27 5.86 25.25 12.31
CA LYS A 27 7.10 24.75 11.69
C LYS A 27 7.66 25.88 10.81
N GLN A 28 8.85 26.38 11.14
CA GLN A 28 9.65 27.14 10.18
C GLN A 28 10.02 26.18 9.05
N ASP A 29 9.62 26.50 7.82
CA ASP A 29 10.18 25.83 6.65
C ASP A 29 11.65 26.24 6.49
N GLN A 30 12.46 25.44 5.79
CA GLN A 30 13.90 25.71 5.59
C GLN A 30 14.20 27.00 4.79
N ILE A 31 13.18 27.82 4.49
CA ILE A 31 13.24 29.02 3.66
C ILE A 31 12.57 30.22 4.36
N GLY A 32 12.19 30.10 5.64
CA GLY A 32 11.78 31.23 6.48
C GLY A 32 10.44 31.89 6.11
N ARG A 33 9.51 31.20 5.43
CA ARG A 33 8.18 31.73 5.12
C ARG A 33 7.15 31.30 6.17
N THR A 34 6.66 32.25 6.95
CA THR A 34 5.50 32.07 7.83
C THR A 34 4.20 32.03 7.00
N ARG A 35 3.66 30.84 6.77
CA ARG A 35 2.27 30.68 6.28
C ARG A 35 1.34 30.49 7.48
N ASN A 36 0.48 31.48 7.72
CA ASN A 36 -0.61 31.37 8.69
C ASN A 36 -1.75 30.56 8.04
N MET A 37 -1.63 29.23 8.04
CA MET A 37 -2.74 28.34 7.64
C MET A 37 -3.49 27.92 8.90
N ALA A 38 -4.82 27.93 8.86
CA ALA A 38 -5.61 27.23 9.87
C ALA A 38 -5.17 25.76 9.90
N ALA A 39 -5.02 25.17 11.09
CA ALA A 39 -4.62 23.77 11.22
C ALA A 39 -5.68 22.90 10.52
N GLY A 40 -5.30 22.25 9.43
CA GLY A 40 -6.11 21.25 8.76
C GLY A 40 -5.69 19.87 9.21
N GLU A 41 -6.66 18.98 9.43
CA GLU A 41 -6.39 17.57 9.71
C GLU A 41 -6.81 16.72 8.51
N LEU A 42 -5.91 15.84 8.07
CA LEU A 42 -6.27 14.73 7.20
C LEU A 42 -6.41 13.48 8.06
N ILE A 43 -7.62 12.94 8.10
CA ILE A 43 -7.97 11.76 8.89
C ILE A 43 -8.27 10.61 7.92
N PHE A 44 -7.57 9.49 8.10
CA PHE A 44 -7.91 8.22 7.47
C PHE A 44 -8.19 7.19 8.55
N GLU A 45 -9.34 6.53 8.42
CA GLU A 45 -9.80 5.53 9.37
C GLU A 45 -9.78 4.15 8.71
N PHE A 46 -9.07 3.23 9.36
CA PHE A 46 -9.13 1.82 8.99
C PHE A 46 -10.46 1.21 9.43
N PRO A 47 -11.04 0.29 8.65
CA PRO A 47 -12.17 -0.50 9.13
C PRO A 47 -11.82 -1.27 10.41
N GLU A 48 -12.80 -1.51 11.27
CA GLU A 48 -12.58 -2.11 12.58
C GLU A 48 -11.89 -3.48 12.52
N TRP A 49 -12.22 -4.30 11.52
CA TRP A 49 -11.69 -5.65 11.35
C TRP A 49 -10.15 -5.68 11.14
N ILE A 50 -9.54 -4.58 10.70
CA ILE A 50 -8.09 -4.46 10.54
C ILE A 50 -7.35 -4.69 11.88
N ALA A 51 -7.96 -4.31 13.00
CA ALA A 51 -7.37 -4.58 14.32
C ALA A 51 -7.22 -6.09 14.57
N GLY A 52 -8.19 -6.90 14.12
CA GLY A 52 -8.13 -8.36 14.20
C GLY A 52 -7.03 -8.95 13.33
N PHE A 53 -6.90 -8.48 12.08
CA PHE A 53 -5.81 -8.87 11.18
C PHE A 53 -4.44 -8.54 11.79
N ARG A 54 -4.27 -7.31 12.29
CA ARG A 54 -3.04 -6.88 12.97
C ARG A 54 -2.72 -7.76 14.17
N GLU A 55 -3.70 -8.06 15.02
CA GLU A 55 -3.48 -8.93 16.17
C GLU A 55 -3.02 -10.33 15.76
N LYS A 56 -3.69 -10.94 14.76
CA LYS A 56 -3.33 -12.25 14.22
C LYS A 56 -1.87 -12.32 13.77
N TYR A 57 -1.37 -11.28 13.11
CA TYR A 57 -0.01 -11.25 12.58
C TYR A 57 1.03 -10.59 13.50
N ARG A 58 0.64 -10.15 14.71
CA ARG A 58 1.51 -9.40 15.65
C ARG A 58 2.87 -10.06 15.90
N ASN A 59 2.88 -11.38 16.06
CA ASN A 59 4.07 -12.16 16.37
C ASN A 59 4.52 -13.08 15.22
N THR A 60 3.90 -12.95 14.06
CA THR A 60 4.19 -13.77 12.89
C THR A 60 5.41 -13.22 12.15
N VAL A 61 6.30 -14.12 11.73
CA VAL A 61 7.47 -13.81 10.89
C VAL A 61 7.23 -14.40 9.52
N LEU A 62 7.05 -13.54 8.51
CA LEU A 62 6.79 -13.91 7.13
C LEU A 62 8.11 -14.01 6.37
N SER A 63 8.65 -15.22 6.30
CA SER A 63 10.03 -15.48 5.87
C SER A 63 10.20 -15.69 4.37
N THR A 64 9.14 -16.08 3.67
CA THR A 64 9.14 -16.34 2.22
C THR A 64 8.23 -15.36 1.49
N GLU A 65 8.50 -15.07 0.22
CA GLU A 65 7.62 -14.24 -0.59
C GLU A 65 6.21 -14.82 -0.69
N GLU A 66 6.08 -16.15 -0.78
CA GLU A 66 4.78 -16.82 -0.82
C GLU A 66 3.97 -16.61 0.46
N ASP A 67 4.59 -16.70 1.64
CA ASP A 67 3.91 -16.43 2.91
C ASP A 67 3.46 -14.97 3.00
N GLN A 68 4.31 -14.06 2.50
CA GLN A 68 4.00 -12.64 2.46
C GLN A 68 2.82 -12.35 1.53
N VAL A 69 2.80 -12.92 0.32
CA VAL A 69 1.70 -12.75 -0.62
C VAL A 69 0.42 -13.42 -0.11
N ARG A 70 0.49 -14.58 0.56
CA ARG A 70 -0.70 -15.18 1.20
C ARG A 70 -1.30 -14.30 2.28
N ALA A 71 -0.46 -13.64 3.09
CA ALA A 71 -0.94 -12.67 4.08
C ALA A 71 -1.62 -11.46 3.41
N VAL A 72 -1.11 -10.98 2.27
CA VAL A 72 -1.76 -9.94 1.47
C VAL A 72 -3.08 -10.43 0.87
N LEU A 73 -3.14 -11.66 0.37
CA LEU A 73 -4.37 -12.25 -0.17
C LEU A 73 -5.44 -12.42 0.90
N GLU A 74 -5.06 -12.80 2.12
CA GLU A 74 -5.98 -12.82 3.26
C GLU A 74 -6.53 -11.41 3.53
N LEU A 75 -5.66 -10.41 3.61
CA LEU A 75 -6.05 -9.02 3.84
C LEU A 75 -7.01 -8.50 2.76
N ALA A 76 -6.70 -8.75 1.49
CA ALA A 76 -7.51 -8.35 0.35
C ALA A 76 -8.86 -9.08 0.32
N ARG A 77 -8.88 -10.39 0.66
CA ARG A 77 -10.11 -11.18 0.77
C ARG A 77 -11.02 -10.65 1.86
N SER A 78 -10.48 -10.37 3.05
CA SER A 78 -11.25 -9.75 4.14
C SER A 78 -11.80 -8.39 3.73
N ASN A 79 -11.06 -7.58 2.96
CA ASN A 79 -11.58 -6.29 2.46
C ASN A 79 -12.83 -6.44 1.58
N ILE A 80 -12.91 -7.53 0.79
CA ILE A 80 -14.08 -7.86 -0.03
C ILE A 80 -15.21 -8.38 0.84
N GLU A 81 -14.93 -9.36 1.71
CA GLU A 81 -15.93 -10.04 2.56
C GLU A 81 -16.62 -9.07 3.52
N GLU A 82 -15.84 -8.17 4.12
CA GLU A 82 -16.31 -7.11 5.02
C GLU A 82 -16.93 -5.92 4.25
N LYS A 83 -16.90 -5.95 2.92
CA LYS A 83 -17.45 -4.91 2.03
C LYS A 83 -16.87 -3.53 2.32
N THR A 84 -15.55 -3.47 2.54
CA THR A 84 -14.84 -2.23 2.87
C THR A 84 -13.99 -1.67 1.73
N GLY A 85 -13.89 -2.38 0.59
CA GLY A 85 -13.22 -1.87 -0.60
C GLY A 85 -13.01 -2.89 -1.72
N GLY A 86 -12.08 -2.55 -2.63
CA GLY A 86 -11.71 -3.38 -3.78
C GLY A 86 -10.78 -4.56 -3.43
N PRO A 87 -10.50 -5.44 -4.41
CA PRO A 87 -9.79 -6.71 -4.23
C PRO A 87 -8.26 -6.56 -4.14
N PHE A 88 -7.79 -5.47 -3.51
CA PHE A 88 -6.37 -5.15 -3.42
C PHE A 88 -5.95 -4.92 -1.98
N GLY A 89 -4.85 -5.57 -1.62
CA GLY A 89 -4.16 -5.46 -0.35
C GLY A 89 -2.68 -5.21 -0.57
N ALA A 90 -2.04 -4.60 0.42
CA ALA A 90 -0.60 -4.46 0.46
C ALA A 90 -0.08 -4.49 1.90
N LEU A 91 1.13 -5.01 2.08
CA LEU A 91 1.84 -5.01 3.36
C LEU A 91 3.23 -4.42 3.18
N VAL A 92 3.71 -3.69 4.17
CA VAL A 92 5.12 -3.30 4.29
C VAL A 92 5.77 -4.19 5.33
N ILE A 93 6.79 -4.95 4.93
CA ILE A 93 7.44 -5.98 5.76
C ILE A 93 8.91 -5.66 5.90
N SER A 94 9.46 -5.76 7.10
CA SER A 94 10.89 -5.61 7.34
C SER A 94 11.63 -6.86 6.86
N THR A 95 12.58 -6.71 5.94
CA THR A 95 13.43 -7.84 5.49
C THR A 95 14.31 -8.38 6.60
N LYS A 96 14.63 -7.54 7.58
CA LYS A 96 15.45 -7.90 8.75
C LYS A 96 14.71 -8.77 9.76
N SER A 97 13.42 -8.52 9.97
CA SER A 97 12.64 -9.17 11.03
C SER A 97 11.52 -10.07 10.54
N GLY A 98 11.16 -10.00 9.25
CA GLY A 98 9.98 -10.65 8.67
C GLY A 98 8.64 -10.15 9.22
N LYS A 99 8.62 -9.05 9.98
CA LYS A 99 7.41 -8.51 10.61
C LYS A 99 6.74 -7.45 9.76
N ILE A 100 5.42 -7.37 9.86
CA ILE A 100 4.60 -6.33 9.22
C ILE A 100 4.75 -5.00 9.97
N TYR A 101 5.03 -3.94 9.23
CA TYR A 101 5.10 -2.55 9.71
C TYR A 101 3.99 -1.67 9.16
N GLY A 102 3.42 -2.01 8.00
CA GLY A 102 2.28 -1.30 7.43
C GLY A 102 1.27 -2.27 6.80
N CYS A 103 -0.01 -1.97 6.96
CA CYS A 103 -1.13 -2.65 6.35
C CYS A 103 -1.89 -1.67 5.46
N GLY A 104 -2.21 -2.10 4.25
CA GLY A 104 -2.99 -1.31 3.31
C GLY A 104 -4.05 -2.14 2.61
N ILE A 105 -5.22 -1.54 2.47
CA ILE A 105 -6.36 -2.07 1.71
C ILE A 105 -6.85 -0.97 0.79
N ASN A 106 -7.36 -1.36 -0.37
CA ASN A 106 -8.02 -0.41 -1.24
C ASN A 106 -9.26 0.18 -0.56
N ARG A 107 -9.34 1.50 -0.50
CA ARG A 107 -10.48 2.25 0.06
C ARG A 107 -11.01 3.31 -0.90
N VAL A 108 -10.79 3.17 -2.21
CA VAL A 108 -11.08 4.23 -3.18
C VAL A 108 -12.54 4.70 -3.11
N VAL A 109 -13.48 3.76 -3.12
CA VAL A 109 -14.93 4.05 -3.09
C VAL A 109 -15.36 4.75 -1.78
N TYR A 110 -14.63 4.55 -0.68
CA TYR A 110 -15.02 5.02 0.65
C TYR A 110 -14.24 6.23 1.15
N SER A 111 -13.01 6.41 0.68
CA SER A 111 -12.07 7.38 1.23
C SER A 111 -11.47 8.31 0.17
N GLY A 112 -11.56 7.98 -1.12
CA GLY A 112 -11.09 8.81 -2.22
C GLY A 112 -10.04 8.15 -3.11
N SER A 113 -9.77 8.76 -4.28
CA SER A 113 -8.98 8.16 -5.36
C SER A 113 -7.52 7.81 -5.00
N LEU A 114 -6.93 8.46 -4.00
CA LEU A 114 -5.55 8.23 -3.59
C LEU A 114 -5.37 7.02 -2.67
N PHE A 115 -6.46 6.45 -2.14
CA PHE A 115 -6.41 5.39 -1.11
C PHE A 115 -6.36 3.99 -1.73
N HIS A 116 -5.34 3.77 -2.55
CA HIS A 116 -4.94 2.45 -3.04
C HIS A 116 -4.24 1.66 -1.92
N ALA A 117 -4.16 0.34 -2.06
CA ALA A 117 -3.62 -0.51 -0.99
C ALA A 117 -2.14 -0.16 -0.70
N GLU A 118 -1.35 0.10 -1.74
CA GLU A 118 0.07 0.41 -1.68
C GLU A 118 0.32 1.74 -0.97
N THR A 119 -0.43 2.78 -1.33
CA THR A 119 -0.29 4.11 -0.72
C THR A 119 -0.69 4.09 0.75
N VAL A 120 -1.76 3.37 1.09
CA VAL A 120 -2.19 3.17 2.48
C VAL A 120 -1.14 2.37 3.27
N ALA A 121 -0.58 1.29 2.72
CA ALA A 121 0.43 0.48 3.40
C ALA A 121 1.73 1.25 3.65
N ILE A 122 2.20 2.03 2.66
CA ILE A 122 3.37 2.91 2.78
C ILE A 122 3.13 3.94 3.87
N TRP A 123 1.98 4.63 3.83
CA TRP A 123 1.65 5.66 4.79
C TRP A 123 1.51 5.10 6.22
N ASP A 124 0.89 3.94 6.37
CA ASP A 124 0.80 3.23 7.65
C ASP A 124 2.21 2.92 8.18
N ALA A 125 3.06 2.30 7.36
CA ALA A 125 4.43 1.97 7.75
C ALA A 125 5.23 3.22 8.17
N GLN A 126 5.13 4.32 7.42
CA GLN A 126 5.79 5.59 7.75
C GLN A 126 5.33 6.13 9.11
N ASN A 127 4.03 6.07 9.42
CA ASN A 127 3.50 6.50 10.71
C ASN A 127 3.95 5.60 11.87
N VAL A 128 3.99 4.29 11.64
CA VAL A 128 4.43 3.29 12.62
C VAL A 128 5.92 3.41 12.88
N VAL A 129 6.72 3.62 11.84
CA VAL A 129 8.16 3.79 11.98
C VAL A 129 8.50 5.17 12.56
N GLY A 130 7.72 6.19 12.22
CA GLY A 130 7.91 7.58 12.66
C GLY A 130 8.76 8.43 11.71
N THR A 131 8.83 8.08 10.43
CA THR A 131 9.62 8.79 9.40
C THR A 131 8.93 8.68 8.03
N TYR A 132 9.10 9.69 7.17
CA TYR A 132 8.61 9.65 5.79
C TYR A 132 9.52 8.82 4.87
N ASP A 133 10.82 8.74 5.20
CA ASP A 133 11.80 7.97 4.45
C ASP A 133 12.10 6.66 5.18
N LEU A 134 11.50 5.57 4.72
CA LEU A 134 11.66 4.25 5.33
C LEU A 134 13.10 3.73 5.24
N ALA A 135 13.92 4.21 4.29
CA ALA A 135 15.32 3.82 4.18
C ALA A 135 16.17 4.35 5.35
N SER A 136 15.77 5.47 5.95
CA SER A 136 16.43 6.04 7.13
C SER A 136 16.23 5.22 8.41
N SER A 137 15.35 4.22 8.40
CA SER A 137 14.98 3.46 9.59
C SER A 137 15.87 2.25 9.86
N SER A 138 16.32 2.10 11.10
CA SER A 138 17.03 0.89 11.58
C SER A 138 16.16 -0.38 11.67
N LYS A 139 14.85 -0.23 11.47
CA LYS A 139 13.87 -1.34 11.42
C LYS A 139 13.79 -1.98 10.03
N GLY A 140 14.26 -1.26 9.01
CA GLY A 140 14.37 -1.77 7.65
C GLY A 140 15.61 -2.66 7.44
N PRO A 141 15.95 -2.98 6.18
CA PRO A 141 15.24 -2.57 4.95
C PRO A 141 13.81 -3.10 4.88
N PHE A 142 12.99 -2.52 3.99
CA PHE A 142 11.58 -2.89 3.85
C PHE A 142 11.26 -3.39 2.45
N THR A 143 10.26 -4.27 2.41
CA THR A 143 9.60 -4.82 1.24
C THR A 143 8.14 -4.36 1.21
N LEU A 144 7.70 -3.81 0.08
CA LEU A 144 6.28 -3.65 -0.23
C LEU A 144 5.80 -4.92 -0.92
N VAL A 145 4.76 -5.56 -0.38
CA VAL A 145 4.17 -6.78 -0.93
C VAL A 145 2.74 -6.49 -1.34
N CYS A 146 2.38 -6.79 -2.57
CA CYS A 146 1.09 -6.48 -3.17
C CYS A 146 0.53 -7.71 -3.90
N ASN A 147 -0.79 -7.90 -3.88
CA ASN A 147 -1.41 -8.97 -4.69
C ASN A 147 -1.50 -8.61 -6.18
N ALA A 148 -1.14 -7.40 -6.57
CA ALA A 148 -1.07 -6.94 -7.96
C ALA A 148 0.12 -5.99 -8.15
N GLU A 149 0.62 -5.87 -9.39
CA GLU A 149 1.56 -4.83 -9.79
C GLU A 149 0.96 -3.44 -9.55
N PRO A 150 1.77 -2.45 -9.12
CA PRO A 150 1.27 -1.13 -8.79
C PRO A 150 0.82 -0.34 -10.02
N CYS A 151 -0.25 0.42 -9.90
CA CYS A 151 -0.67 1.39 -10.93
C CYS A 151 0.33 2.56 -11.05
N ALA A 152 0.18 3.42 -12.05
CA ALA A 152 1.08 4.57 -12.28
C ALA A 152 1.27 5.46 -11.04
N MET A 153 0.20 5.69 -10.26
CA MET A 153 0.26 6.44 -9.01
C MET A 153 1.11 5.71 -7.94
N CYS A 154 0.84 4.42 -7.76
CA CYS A 154 1.49 3.60 -6.73
C CYS A 154 2.98 3.37 -7.05
N VAL A 155 3.34 3.25 -8.32
CA VAL A 155 4.74 3.29 -8.77
C VAL A 155 5.41 4.58 -8.29
N GLY A 156 4.78 5.74 -8.52
CA GLY A 156 5.26 7.02 -8.04
C GLY A 156 5.45 7.04 -6.52
N ALA A 157 4.45 6.59 -5.75
CA ALA A 157 4.53 6.51 -4.29
C ALA A 157 5.70 5.63 -3.81
N LEU A 158 5.90 4.47 -4.45
CA LEU A 158 7.00 3.55 -4.13
C LEU A 158 8.37 4.24 -4.28
N HIS A 159 8.57 5.00 -5.36
CA HIS A 159 9.85 5.72 -5.62
C HIS A 159 10.25 6.71 -4.51
N TRP A 160 9.28 7.23 -3.76
CA TRP A 160 9.49 8.23 -2.69
C TRP A 160 9.46 7.64 -1.28
N SER A 161 9.13 6.35 -1.15
CA SER A 161 8.83 5.74 0.15
C SER A 161 10.06 5.35 0.97
N GLY A 162 11.21 5.12 0.33
CA GLY A 162 12.40 4.51 0.94
C GLY A 162 12.35 2.97 1.04
N ILE A 163 11.37 2.33 0.38
CA ILE A 163 11.28 0.86 0.27
C ILE A 163 12.32 0.36 -0.74
N SER A 164 12.92 -0.80 -0.44
CA SER A 164 14.03 -1.38 -1.21
C SER A 164 13.65 -2.60 -2.06
N THR A 165 12.48 -3.19 -1.80
CA THR A 165 12.02 -4.40 -2.49
C THR A 165 10.52 -4.28 -2.74
N LEU A 166 10.09 -4.66 -3.94
CA LEU A 166 8.70 -4.83 -4.34
C LEU A 166 8.46 -6.31 -4.61
N VAL A 167 7.38 -6.87 -4.07
CA VAL A 167 6.90 -8.23 -4.34
C VAL A 167 5.47 -8.13 -4.85
N THR A 168 5.18 -8.70 -6.02
CA THR A 168 3.87 -8.61 -6.68
C THR A 168 3.35 -9.98 -7.11
N GLY A 169 2.02 -10.11 -7.10
CA GLY A 169 1.31 -11.31 -7.55
C GLY A 169 0.78 -11.18 -8.98
N ALA A 170 -0.43 -10.63 -9.15
CA ALA A 170 -1.01 -10.38 -10.46
C ALA A 170 -0.25 -9.28 -11.22
N THR A 171 -0.20 -9.38 -12.55
CA THR A 171 0.39 -8.34 -13.42
C THR A 171 -0.62 -7.23 -13.70
N ASN A 172 -0.16 -6.07 -14.17
CA ASN A 172 -1.05 -4.99 -14.62
C ASN A 172 -2.00 -5.46 -15.75
N GLN A 173 -1.53 -6.36 -16.63
CA GLN A 173 -2.36 -6.97 -17.66
C GLN A 173 -3.48 -7.83 -17.05
N ASP A 174 -3.16 -8.64 -16.03
CA ASP A 174 -4.16 -9.44 -15.32
C ASP A 174 -5.24 -8.55 -14.67
N VAL A 175 -4.83 -7.46 -14.03
CA VAL A 175 -5.74 -6.50 -13.39
C VAL A 175 -6.71 -5.88 -14.40
N GLN A 176 -6.20 -5.49 -15.58
CA GLN A 176 -7.01 -4.90 -16.65
C GLN A 176 -7.94 -5.93 -17.30
N GLU A 177 -7.42 -7.08 -17.71
CA GLU A 177 -8.19 -8.08 -18.47
C GLU A 177 -9.20 -8.82 -17.58
N LEU A 178 -8.76 -9.24 -16.39
CA LEU A 178 -9.58 -10.03 -15.49
C LEU A 178 -10.48 -9.13 -14.63
N GLY A 179 -9.92 -8.05 -14.07
CA GLY A 179 -10.63 -7.16 -13.15
C GLY A 179 -11.35 -6.00 -13.83
N GLY A 180 -10.86 -5.51 -14.97
CA GLY A 180 -11.41 -4.34 -15.66
C GLY A 180 -10.98 -2.99 -15.08
N PHE A 181 -10.02 -2.96 -14.15
CA PHE A 181 -9.48 -1.74 -13.56
C PHE A 181 -8.46 -1.09 -14.51
N ASP A 182 -8.42 0.24 -14.55
CA ASP A 182 -7.37 0.98 -15.27
C ASP A 182 -6.14 1.19 -14.37
N GLU A 183 -4.98 0.82 -14.91
CA GLU A 183 -3.68 0.97 -14.24
C GLU A 183 -3.02 2.32 -14.56
N GLY A 184 -3.64 3.09 -15.46
CA GLY A 184 -3.16 4.37 -15.95
C GLY A 184 -1.97 4.22 -16.92
N PRO A 185 -1.39 5.35 -17.37
CA PRO A 185 -0.28 5.37 -18.30
C PRO A 185 1.04 5.02 -17.60
N ILE A 186 1.20 3.77 -17.20
CA ILE A 186 2.45 3.27 -16.61
C ILE A 186 3.57 3.42 -17.65
N HIS A 187 4.66 4.07 -17.24
CA HIS A 187 5.82 4.22 -18.11
C HIS A 187 6.40 2.85 -18.48
N PRO A 188 6.63 2.51 -19.76
CA PRO A 188 7.09 1.16 -20.16
C PRO A 188 8.40 0.73 -19.48
N GLY A 189 9.25 1.70 -19.12
CA GLY A 189 10.51 1.49 -18.43
C GLY A 189 10.45 1.54 -16.90
N TRP A 190 9.26 1.49 -16.27
CA TRP A 190 9.11 1.74 -14.83
C TRP A 190 9.94 0.78 -13.95
N GLU A 191 10.07 -0.48 -14.35
CA GLU A 191 10.86 -1.47 -13.62
C GLU A 191 12.36 -1.15 -13.66
N GLN A 192 12.84 -0.66 -14.81
CA GLN A 192 14.22 -0.21 -14.97
C GLN A 192 14.47 1.04 -14.11
N GLU A 193 13.51 1.95 -13.99
CA GLU A 193 13.62 3.11 -13.10
C GLU A 193 13.65 2.71 -11.62
N LEU A 194 12.88 1.70 -11.20
CA LEU A 194 12.99 1.11 -9.87
C LEU A 194 14.39 0.53 -9.62
N SER A 195 14.90 -0.26 -10.57
CA SER A 195 16.22 -0.89 -10.47
C SER A 195 17.35 0.14 -10.36
N LYS A 196 17.30 1.23 -11.13
CA LYS A 196 18.27 2.34 -11.04
C LYS A 196 18.31 3.00 -9.66
N ARG A 197 17.21 2.92 -8.91
CA ARG A 197 17.11 3.41 -7.52
C ARG A 197 17.42 2.36 -6.47
N GLY A 198 17.87 1.17 -6.88
CA GLY A 198 18.17 0.06 -5.98
C GLY A 198 16.92 -0.65 -5.43
N ILE A 199 15.76 -0.47 -6.07
CA ILE A 199 14.53 -1.15 -5.70
C ILE A 199 14.44 -2.44 -6.51
N SER A 200 14.55 -3.58 -5.84
CA SER A 200 14.38 -4.89 -6.49
C SER A 200 12.90 -5.22 -6.68
N HIS A 201 12.55 -5.95 -7.74
CA HIS A 201 11.18 -6.37 -8.04
C HIS A 201 11.11 -7.89 -8.20
N LYS A 202 10.37 -8.55 -7.31
CA LYS A 202 10.01 -9.98 -7.41
C LYS A 202 8.57 -10.07 -7.91
N LYS A 203 8.39 -10.69 -9.07
CA LYS A 203 7.13 -10.66 -9.82
C LYS A 203 6.43 -12.01 -9.75
N GLU A 204 5.13 -11.98 -10.02
CA GLU A 204 4.31 -13.17 -10.29
C GLU A 204 4.28 -14.20 -9.16
N VAL A 205 4.56 -13.77 -7.93
CA VAL A 205 4.54 -14.63 -6.75
C VAL A 205 3.09 -14.99 -6.43
N LEU A 206 2.76 -16.27 -6.50
CA LEU A 206 1.38 -16.78 -6.38
C LEU A 206 0.40 -16.09 -7.34
N ARG A 207 0.86 -15.78 -8.57
CA ARG A 207 0.07 -15.09 -9.60
C ARG A 207 -1.32 -15.71 -9.80
N SER A 208 -1.42 -17.04 -9.88
CA SER A 208 -2.70 -17.72 -10.09
C SER A 208 -3.70 -17.47 -8.95
N GLU A 209 -3.26 -17.50 -7.69
CA GLU A 209 -4.14 -17.19 -6.55
C GLU A 209 -4.60 -15.72 -6.57
N CYS A 210 -3.71 -14.81 -6.98
CA CYS A 210 -4.02 -13.39 -7.13
C CYS A 210 -5.02 -13.13 -8.26
N GLN A 211 -4.85 -13.79 -9.40
CA GLN A 211 -5.80 -13.73 -10.52
C GLN A 211 -7.18 -14.22 -10.09
N THR A 212 -7.27 -15.35 -9.38
CA THR A 212 -8.54 -15.88 -8.88
C THR A 212 -9.27 -14.88 -7.98
N LEU A 213 -8.58 -14.22 -7.03
CA LEU A 213 -9.21 -13.21 -6.18
C LEU A 213 -9.82 -12.04 -6.98
N ILE A 214 -9.08 -11.54 -7.98
CA ILE A 214 -9.53 -10.43 -8.83
C ILE A 214 -10.73 -10.85 -9.69
N GLN A 215 -10.67 -12.04 -10.30
CA GLN A 215 -11.76 -12.61 -11.10
C GLN A 215 -13.03 -12.79 -10.26
N ASP A 216 -12.90 -13.38 -9.07
CA ASP A 216 -14.02 -13.63 -8.17
C ASP A 216 -14.72 -12.35 -7.73
N TYR A 217 -13.94 -11.28 -7.46
CA TYR A 217 -14.49 -9.98 -7.12
C TYR A 217 -15.40 -9.43 -8.23
N LYS A 218 -14.91 -9.47 -9.47
CA LYS A 218 -15.69 -9.01 -10.64
C LYS A 218 -16.90 -9.89 -10.90
N ALA A 219 -16.74 -11.21 -10.84
CA ALA A 219 -17.82 -12.17 -11.08
C ALA A 219 -18.97 -12.00 -10.06
N LYS A 220 -18.66 -11.57 -8.83
CA LYS A 220 -19.64 -11.26 -7.77
C LYS A 220 -20.22 -9.85 -7.86
N GLY A 221 -19.95 -9.11 -8.94
CA GLY A 221 -20.50 -7.75 -9.15
C GLY A 221 -19.79 -6.67 -8.34
N GLY A 222 -18.52 -6.87 -7.98
CA GLY A 222 -17.71 -5.87 -7.30
C GLY A 222 -17.59 -4.56 -8.09
N VAL A 223 -17.41 -3.44 -7.38
CA VAL A 223 -17.32 -2.11 -7.97
C VAL A 223 -15.95 -1.91 -8.61
N VAL A 224 -15.92 -1.81 -9.94
CA VAL A 224 -14.73 -1.46 -10.71
C VAL A 224 -14.71 0.05 -10.92
N TYR A 225 -13.91 0.76 -10.11
CA TYR A 225 -13.68 2.19 -10.28
C TYR A 225 -12.61 2.42 -11.37
N ASN A 226 -12.66 3.59 -12.03
CA ASN A 226 -11.79 3.92 -13.17
C ASN A 226 -11.69 2.77 -14.17
N SER A 227 -12.85 2.29 -14.68
CA SER A 227 -12.86 1.22 -15.66
C SER A 227 -12.36 1.72 -17.02
N ILE A 228 -11.64 0.84 -17.74
CA ILE A 228 -11.30 1.09 -19.14
C ILE A 228 -12.60 1.07 -19.95
N VAL A 229 -13.14 2.24 -20.29
CA VAL A 229 -14.24 2.32 -21.26
C VAL A 229 -13.67 1.95 -22.62
N LYS A 230 -13.88 0.71 -23.06
CA LYS A 230 -13.64 0.31 -24.47
C LYS A 230 -14.63 1.09 -25.35
N GLY A 231 -14.22 2.25 -25.87
CA GLY A 231 -15.07 3.02 -26.78
C GLY A 231 -14.81 4.52 -26.98
N GLN A 232 -13.58 5.04 -26.81
CA GLN A 232 -13.22 6.36 -27.35
C GLN A 232 -11.84 6.35 -28.03
N GLU A 233 -11.74 5.58 -29.12
CA GLU A 233 -11.01 6.09 -30.27
C GLU A 233 -11.91 7.14 -30.94
N GLY A 234 -11.53 8.41 -30.85
CA GLY A 234 -12.12 9.49 -31.66
C GLY A 234 -12.90 10.54 -30.90
N LEU A 235 -12.18 11.49 -30.29
CA LEU A 235 -12.52 12.92 -30.35
C LEU A 235 -11.20 13.73 -30.43
N ALA A 236 -10.50 13.54 -31.54
CA ALA A 236 -9.79 14.64 -32.19
C ALA A 236 -10.71 15.16 -33.30
N LYS A 237 -10.79 16.49 -33.44
CA LYS A 237 -11.74 17.35 -34.21
C LYS A 237 -12.92 17.81 -33.33
N VAL A 238 -13.16 19.09 -33.08
CA VAL A 238 -12.81 20.37 -33.74
C VAL A 238 -12.25 21.34 -32.72
#